data_AF-A0A9D9ADN2-F1
#
_entry.id   AF-A0A9D9ADN2-F1
#
_cell.length_a   1.000
_cell.length_b   1.000
_cell.length_c   1.000
_cell.angle_alpha   90.00
_cell.angle_beta   90.00
_cell.angle_gamma   90.00
#
_symmetry.space_group_name_H-M   'P 1'
#
loop_
_entity.id
_entity.type
_entity.pdbx_description
1 polymer ?
#
loop_
_entity_poly.entity_id
_entity_poly.type
_entity_poly.pdbx_seq_one_letter_code
_entity_poly.pdbx_strand_id
1 'polypeptide(L)'
;MQAVADGARLWRLQETLIFNGFEAQRDSLWQIVGQSLHLRYADGAPLVVLDLTQGTAEDAHLCAPDRYLARFKTLGSDRFKLSWRVTGPRKNYAMVTDYRRLG
;
A
#
# COMPACT_ATOMS: atom_id res chain seq x y z
N MET A 1 -22.06 -2.98 -16.73
CA MET A 1 -21.90 -4.36 -16.25
C MET A 1 -21.49 -4.28 -14.78
N GLN A 2 -22.47 -4.34 -13.89
CA GLN A 2 -22.35 -4.20 -12.44
C GLN A 2 -22.30 -5.60 -11.85
N ALA A 3 -21.34 -5.90 -10.98
CA ALA A 3 -21.26 -7.15 -10.23
C ALA A 3 -21.31 -6.87 -8.73
N VAL A 4 -22.19 -7.61 -8.07
CA VAL A 4 -22.69 -7.56 -6.68
C VAL A 4 -21.64 -8.17 -5.72
N ALA A 5 -21.14 -7.40 -4.76
CA ALA A 5 -21.37 -7.45 -3.30
C ALA A 5 -20.70 -8.61 -2.52
N ASP A 6 -19.62 -8.25 -1.82
CA ASP A 6 -19.24 -8.77 -0.51
C ASP A 6 -18.79 -7.54 0.30
N GLY A 7 -19.12 -7.45 1.58
CA GLY A 7 -18.97 -6.26 2.45
C GLY A 7 -17.54 -5.78 2.73
N ALA A 8 -16.58 -6.02 1.85
CA ALA A 8 -15.24 -5.47 1.89
C ALA A 8 -15.27 -3.99 1.48
N ARG A 9 -15.19 -3.09 2.46
CA ARG A 9 -15.05 -1.65 2.22
C ARG A 9 -13.78 -1.40 1.38
N LEU A 10 -13.94 -0.67 0.29
CA LEU A 10 -12.83 -0.14 -0.50
C LEU A 10 -12.47 1.23 0.05
N TRP A 11 -11.22 1.44 0.42
CA TRP A 11 -10.70 2.73 0.84
C TRP A 11 -9.84 3.32 -0.26
N ARG A 12 -10.02 4.62 -0.53
CA ARG A 12 -9.08 5.39 -1.35
C ARG A 12 -8.16 6.16 -0.41
N LEU A 13 -6.86 6.00 -0.62
CA LEU A 13 -5.83 6.77 0.06
C LEU A 13 -5.18 7.70 -0.95
N GLN A 14 -5.26 9.00 -0.68
CA GLN A 14 -4.58 10.05 -1.41
C GLN A 14 -3.50 10.64 -0.52
N GLU A 15 -2.26 10.62 -1.00
CA GLU A 15 -1.09 11.12 -0.29
C GLU A 15 -0.45 12.23 -1.12
N THR A 16 -0.28 13.41 -0.52
CA THR A 16 0.44 14.53 -1.13
C THR A 16 1.77 14.74 -0.41
N LEU A 17 2.86 14.71 -1.18
CA LEU A 17 4.20 15.09 -0.74
C LEU A 17 4.46 16.52 -1.20
N ILE A 18 4.72 17.43 -0.26
CA ILE A 18 5.22 18.77 -0.54
C ILE A 18 6.62 18.87 0.06
N PHE A 19 7.63 19.12 -0.76
CA PHE A 19 9.03 19.19 -0.31
C PHE A 19 9.82 20.19 -1.14
N ASN A 20 10.33 21.27 -0.52
CA ASN A 20 11.12 22.31 -1.20
C ASN A 20 10.47 22.85 -2.49
N GLY A 21 9.15 23.08 -2.49
CA GLY A 21 8.41 23.57 -3.67
C GLY A 21 8.08 22.50 -4.72
N PHE A 22 8.53 21.26 -4.52
CA PHE A 22 8.04 20.10 -5.26
C PHE A 22 6.75 19.60 -4.64
N GLU A 23 5.73 19.37 -5.47
CA GLU A 23 4.48 18.72 -5.09
C GLU A 23 4.30 17.44 -5.91
N ALA A 24 3.99 16.35 -5.22
CA ALA A 24 3.60 15.09 -5.84
C ALA A 24 2.40 14.50 -5.12
N GLN A 25 1.50 13.88 -5.89
CA GLN A 25 0.38 13.14 -5.35
C GLN A 25 0.47 11.66 -5.72
N ARG A 26 0.06 10.79 -4.80
CA ARG A 26 -0.17 9.38 -5.03
C ARG A 26 -1.58 9.02 -4.60
N ASP A 27 -2.29 8.35 -5.51
CA ASP A 27 -3.60 7.77 -5.26
C ASP A 27 -3.51 6.25 -5.27
N SER A 28 -4.10 5.61 -4.26
CA SER A 28 -4.16 4.15 -4.14
C SER A 28 -5.49 3.68 -3.62
N LEU A 29 -5.84 2.43 -3.96
CA LEU A 29 -7.02 1.76 -3.47
C LEU A 29 -6.60 0.61 -2.55
N TRP A 30 -7.24 0.53 -1.39
CA TRP A 30 -6.96 -0.45 -0.34
C TRP A 30 -8.22 -1.25 -0.07
N GLN A 31 -8.10 -2.56 -0.01
CA GLN A 31 -9.23 -3.45 0.25
C GLN A 31 -8.77 -4.64 1.07
N ILE A 32 -9.53 -5.01 2.10
CA ILE A 32 -9.32 -6.26 2.83
C ILE A 32 -10.22 -7.32 2.22
N VAL A 33 -9.64 -8.41 1.74
CA VAL A 33 -10.36 -9.57 1.18
C VAL A 33 -9.93 -10.79 1.99
N GLY A 34 -10.86 -11.36 2.76
CA GLY A 34 -10.53 -12.38 3.75
C GLY A 34 -9.50 -11.86 4.75
N GLN A 35 -8.32 -12.49 4.80
CA GLN A 35 -7.20 -12.11 5.66
C GLN A 35 -6.09 -11.36 4.92
N SER A 36 -6.33 -10.93 3.68
CA SER A 36 -5.33 -10.24 2.86
C SER A 36 -5.69 -8.79 2.63
N LEU A 37 -4.67 -7.93 2.68
CA LEU A 37 -4.76 -6.54 2.27
C LEU A 37 -4.31 -6.42 0.81
N HIS A 38 -5.21 -6.02 -0.07
CA HIS A 38 -4.98 -5.75 -1.47
C HIS A 38 -4.74 -4.25 -1.66
N LEU A 39 -3.54 -3.88 -2.09
CA LEU A 39 -3.21 -2.54 -2.55
C LEU A 39 -3.25 -2.52 -4.07
N ARG A 40 -3.89 -1.50 -4.62
CA ARG A 40 -4.05 -1.28 -6.05
C ARG A 40 -3.70 0.16 -6.42
N TYR A 41 -3.29 0.35 -7.66
CA TYR A 41 -3.25 1.68 -8.27
C TYR A 41 -4.65 2.30 -8.34
N ALA A 42 -4.71 3.61 -8.57
CA ALA A 42 -5.98 4.34 -8.63
C ALA A 42 -6.93 3.85 -9.74
N ASP A 43 -6.39 3.24 -10.80
CA ASP A 43 -7.14 2.61 -11.89
C ASP A 43 -7.63 1.19 -11.58
N GLY A 44 -7.29 0.66 -10.39
CA GLY A 44 -7.66 -0.68 -9.94
C GLY A 44 -6.65 -1.78 -10.25
N ALA A 45 -5.60 -1.49 -11.02
CA ALA A 45 -4.55 -2.46 -11.31
C ALA A 45 -3.85 -2.93 -10.01
N PRO A 46 -3.53 -4.22 -9.88
CA PRO A 46 -2.92 -4.75 -8.67
C PRO A 46 -1.51 -4.19 -8.46
N LEU A 47 -1.22 -3.77 -7.22
CA LEU A 47 0.12 -3.38 -6.80
C LEU A 47 0.73 -4.50 -5.96
N VAL A 48 0.20 -4.76 -4.76
CA VAL A 48 0.65 -5.84 -3.87
C VAL A 48 -0.52 -6.47 -3.12
N VAL A 49 -0.36 -7.72 -2.71
CA VAL A 49 -1.30 -8.46 -1.84
C VAL A 49 -0.53 -8.95 -0.61
N LEU A 50 -0.99 -8.55 0.57
CA LEU A 50 -0.30 -8.78 1.83
C LEU A 50 -1.15 -9.65 2.75
N ASP A 51 -0.68 -10.86 3.05
CA ASP A 51 -1.33 -11.78 4.00
C ASP A 51 -1.15 -11.28 5.45
N LEU A 52 -2.25 -10.92 6.12
CA LEU A 52 -2.23 -10.33 7.45
C LEU A 52 -2.20 -11.36 8.59
N THR A 53 -2.24 -12.67 8.30
CA THR A 53 -2.43 -13.73 9.31
C THR A 53 -1.33 -13.78 10.36
N GLN A 54 -0.08 -13.49 9.99
CA GLN A 54 1.08 -13.57 10.89
C GLN A 54 1.47 -12.21 11.51
N GLY A 55 0.69 -11.16 11.23
CA GLY A 55 1.05 -9.80 11.62
C GLY A 55 2.26 -9.21 10.87
N THR A 56 2.89 -9.97 9.98
CA THR A 56 3.91 -9.49 9.04
C THR A 56 3.65 -10.07 7.66
N ALA A 57 3.87 -9.27 6.62
CA ALA A 57 3.72 -9.69 5.23
C ALA A 57 4.75 -9.00 4.34
N GLU A 58 5.11 -9.63 3.23
CA GLU A 58 5.95 -9.06 2.19
C GLU A 58 5.40 -9.45 0.82
N ASP A 59 5.41 -8.50 -0.12
CA ASP A 59 5.10 -8.77 -1.52
C ASP A 59 5.84 -7.76 -2.42
N ALA A 60 6.09 -8.15 -3.67
CA ALA A 60 6.87 -7.38 -4.62
C ALA A 60 6.11 -7.10 -5.91
N HIS A 61 6.18 -5.85 -6.37
CA HIS A 61 5.67 -5.44 -7.66
C HIS A 61 6.80 -5.03 -8.60
N LEU A 62 6.75 -5.51 -9.85
CA LEU A 62 7.69 -5.10 -10.88
C LEU A 62 7.06 -4.04 -11.77
N CYS A 63 7.40 -2.78 -11.51
CA CYS A 63 7.10 -1.67 -12.42
C CYS A 63 8.37 -1.39 -13.23
N ALA A 64 8.61 -2.24 -14.23
CA ALA A 64 9.87 -2.27 -14.97
C ALA A 64 10.31 -0.86 -15.43
N PRO A 65 11.61 -0.55 -15.33
CA PRO A 65 12.71 -1.38 -14.81
C PRO A 65 12.88 -1.40 -13.27
N ASP A 66 11.97 -0.81 -12.49
CA ASP A 66 12.14 -0.71 -11.03
C ASP A 66 11.36 -1.80 -10.27
N ARG A 67 11.95 -2.30 -9.19
CA ARG A 67 11.32 -3.25 -8.26
C ARG A 67 10.83 -2.53 -7.02
N TYR A 68 9.59 -2.81 -6.62
CA TYR A 68 8.95 -2.27 -5.44
C TYR A 68 8.71 -3.42 -4.47
N LEU A 69 9.33 -3.38 -3.29
CA LEU A 69 9.12 -4.35 -2.23
C LEU A 69 8.31 -3.72 -1.10
N ALA A 70 7.10 -4.20 -0.87
CA ALA A 70 6.27 -3.80 0.25
C ALA A 70 6.50 -4.74 1.44
N ARG A 71 6.58 -4.17 2.64
CA ARG A 71 6.56 -4.93 3.90
C ARG A 71 5.54 -4.32 4.85
N PHE A 72 4.70 -5.18 5.40
CA PHE A 72 3.73 -4.84 6.42
C PHE A 72 4.13 -5.44 7.76
N LYS A 73 3.89 -4.70 8.84
CA LYS A 73 4.06 -5.19 10.21
C LYS A 73 3.01 -4.56 11.14
N THR A 74 2.25 -5.38 11.86
CA THR A 74 1.42 -4.91 12.98
C THR A 74 2.33 -4.52 14.16
N LEU A 75 1.96 -3.43 14.84
CA LEU A 75 2.68 -2.91 16.01
C LEU A 75 1.78 -2.88 17.26
N GLY A 76 0.56 -3.39 17.14
CA GLY A 76 -0.50 -3.36 18.14
C GLY A 76 -1.87 -3.53 17.48
N SER A 77 -2.94 -3.46 18.26
CA SER A 77 -4.33 -3.55 17.75
C SER A 77 -4.78 -2.30 17.00
N ASP A 78 -4.11 -1.16 17.21
CA ASP A 78 -4.46 0.14 16.63
C ASP A 78 -3.36 0.73 15.73
N ARG A 79 -2.24 0.01 15.55
CA ARG A 79 -1.06 0.51 14.86
C ARG A 79 -0.44 -0.54 13.93
N PHE A 80 -0.04 -0.10 12.75
CA PHE A 80 0.78 -0.88 11.84
C PHE A 80 1.77 -0.01 11.08
N LYS A 81 2.76 -0.65 10.47
CA LYS A 81 3.76 -0.03 9.61
C LYS A 81 3.70 -0.64 8.22
N LEU A 82 3.73 0.20 7.21
CA LEU A 82 3.94 -0.19 5.82
C LEU A 82 5.23 0.47 5.33
N SER A 83 6.17 -0.35 4.87
CA SER A 83 7.43 0.15 4.30
C SER A 83 7.62 -0.32 2.87
N TRP A 84 8.22 0.53 2.06
CA TRP A 84 8.57 0.26 0.68
C TRP A 84 10.09 0.38 0.50
N ARG A 85 10.69 -0.62 -0.13
CA ARG A 85 12.04 -0.51 -0.70
C ARG A 85 11.90 -0.53 -2.21
N VAL A 86 12.21 0.61 -2.84
CA VAL A 86 12.17 0.75 -4.30
C VAL A 86 13.59 0.83 -4.82
N THR A 87 13.93 -0.06 -5.74
CA THR A 87 15.26 -0.18 -6.31
C THR A 87 15.18 -0.37 -7.82
N GLY A 88 15.96 0.40 -8.56
CA GLY A 88 16.06 0.31 -10.01
C GLY A 88 16.80 1.53 -10.57
N PRO A 89 16.99 1.58 -11.89
CA PRO A 89 17.74 2.65 -12.53
C PRO A 89 17.02 4.00 -12.49
N ARG A 90 15.68 4.03 -12.32
CA ARG A 90 14.94 5.29 -12.24
C ARG A 90 14.70 5.72 -10.79
N LYS A 91 14.57 4.78 -9.87
CA LYS A 91 14.21 5.05 -8.48
C LYS A 91 15.04 4.22 -7.51
N ASN A 92 15.60 4.88 -6.50
CA ASN A 92 16.29 4.22 -5.40
C ASN A 92 15.94 4.94 -4.09
N TYR A 93 14.94 4.45 -3.37
CA TYR A 93 14.52 5.06 -2.11
C TYR A 93 13.91 4.04 -1.15
N ALA A 94 13.74 4.48 0.10
CA ALA A 94 12.95 3.79 1.10
C ALA A 94 11.84 4.73 1.58
N MET A 95 10.65 4.20 1.77
CA MET A 95 9.52 4.91 2.39
C MET A 95 9.02 4.08 3.56
N VAL A 96 8.74 4.74 4.68
CA VAL A 96 8.18 4.10 5.87
C VAL A 96 7.00 4.95 6.32
N THR A 97 5.83 4.33 6.45
CA THR A 97 4.63 4.98 6.98
C THR A 97 4.15 4.22 8.21
N ASP A 98 3.99 4.96 9.31
CA ASP A 98 3.36 4.48 10.53
C ASP A 98 1.89 4.90 10.55
N TYR A 99 0.98 3.94 10.53
CA TYR A 99 -0.45 4.18 10.63
C TYR A 99 -0.92 3.91 12.05
N ARG A 100 -1.71 4.83 12.60
CA ARG A 100 -2.36 4.69 13.90
C ARG A 100 -3.83 5.05 13.76
N ARG A 101 -4.71 4.21 14.26
CA ARG A 101 -6.14 4.52 14.40
C ARG A 101 -6.27 5.65 15.42
N LEU A 102 -6.94 6.73 15.02
CA LEU A 102 -7.38 7.75 15.96
C LEU A 102 -8.74 7.31 16.54
N GLY A 103 -8.92 7.52 17.84
CA GLY A 103 -10.14 7.16 18.58
C GLY A 103 -11.37 7.88 18.07
#